data_AF-A0A1I2BG00-F1
#
_entry.id   AF-A0A1I2BG00-F1
#
_cell.length_a   1.000
_cell.length_b   1.000
_cell.length_c   1.000
_cell.angle_alpha   90.00
_cell.angle_beta   90.00
_cell.angle_gamma   90.00
#
_symmetry.space_group_name_H-M   'P 1'
#
loop_
_entity.id
_entity.type
_entity.pdbx_description
1 polymer ?
#
loop_
_entity_poly.entity_id
_entity_poly.type
_entity_poly.pdbx_seq_one_letter_code
_entity_poly.pdbx_strand_id
1 'polypeptide(L)' 'DVISGKPDVQNTLKTLRYKLFAKAGYITHEGRKKIINLAVAMQQREWMDGLWDKSKTFDLPR' A
#
# COMPACT_ATOMS: atom_id res chain seq x y z
N ASP A 1 -6.09 16.45 -16.66
CA ASP A 1 -5.02 15.72 -17.35
C ASP A 1 -3.67 16.41 -17.28
N VAL A 2 -2.82 16.08 -16.29
CA VAL A 2 -1.40 16.51 -16.24
C VAL A 2 -0.51 15.38 -15.71
N ILE A 3 -0.81 14.11 -16.02
CA ILE A 3 0.14 13.01 -15.79
C ILE A 3 0.14 12.10 -17.02
N SER A 4 0.47 12.68 -18.18
CA SER A 4 0.91 11.88 -19.32
C SER A 4 2.32 12.34 -19.70
N GLY A 5 3.29 11.43 -19.59
CA GLY A 5 4.49 11.49 -20.42
C GLY A 5 5.85 11.76 -19.76
N LYS A 6 6.29 10.92 -18.81
CA LYS A 6 7.72 10.55 -18.72
C LYS A 6 7.82 9.04 -18.41
N PRO A 7 8.28 8.19 -19.35
CA PRO A 7 8.34 6.73 -19.15
C PRO A 7 9.24 6.35 -17.97
N ASP A 8 10.29 7.14 -17.71
CA ASP A 8 11.20 7.00 -16.57
C ASP A 8 10.48 7.16 -15.22
N VAL A 9 9.62 8.19 -15.10
CA VAL A 9 8.85 8.44 -13.86
C VAL A 9 7.87 7.30 -13.59
N GLN A 10 7.23 6.76 -14.63
CA GLN A 10 6.36 5.59 -14.46
C GLN A 10 7.13 4.32 -14.10
N ASN A 11 8.31 4.10 -14.68
CA ASN A 11 9.18 2.97 -14.34
C ASN A 11 9.71 3.08 -12.90
N THR A 12 10.04 4.30 -12.46
CA THR A 12 10.45 4.61 -11.10
C THR A 12 9.30 4.38 -10.11
N LEU A 13 8.08 4.81 -10.44
CA LEU A 13 6.90 4.56 -9.60
C LEU A 13 6.53 3.07 -9.52
N LYS A 14 6.64 2.32 -10.62
CA LYS A 14 6.45 0.86 -10.62
C LYS A 14 7.46 0.17 -9.71
N THR A 15 8.73 0.56 -9.82
CA THR A 15 9.81 0.02 -8.99
C THR A 15 9.62 0.38 -7.52
N LEU A 16 9.18 1.61 -7.24
CA LEU A 16 8.88 2.07 -5.90
C LEU A 16 7.68 1.32 -5.31
N ARG A 17 6.60 1.12 -6.10
CA ARG A 17 5.43 0.32 -5.70
C ARG A 17 5.85 -1.10 -5.34
N TYR A 18 6.69 -1.72 -6.16
CA TYR A 18 7.22 -3.06 -5.87
C TYR A 18 8.03 -3.06 -4.57
N LYS A 19 8.99 -2.14 -4.39
CA LYS A 19 9.81 -2.10 -3.18
C LYS A 19 9.03 -1.79 -1.89
N LEU A 20 8.00 -0.95 -1.98
CA LEU A 20 7.21 -0.52 -0.82
C LEU A 20 6.10 -1.50 -0.46
N PHE A 21 5.40 -2.04 -1.47
CA PHE A 21 4.21 -2.88 -1.26
C PHE A 21 4.42 -4.37 -1.51
N ALA A 22 5.56 -4.82 -2.07
CA ALA A 22 5.91 -6.25 -2.12
C ALA A 22 6.40 -6.73 -0.75
N LYS A 23 5.57 -6.53 0.28
CA LYS A 23 5.76 -7.11 1.60
C LYS A 23 5.02 -8.44 1.61
N ALA A 24 5.71 -9.50 1.99
CA ALA A 24 5.07 -10.79 2.18
C ALA A 24 3.99 -10.66 3.25
N GLY A 25 2.82 -11.22 2.99
CA GLY A 25 1.72 -11.22 3.93
C GLY A 25 0.85 -12.43 3.71
N TYR A 26 0.14 -12.83 4.75
CA TYR A 26 -0.79 -13.95 4.70
C TYR A 26 -2.10 -13.55 5.39
N ILE A 27 -3.19 -14.12 4.91
CA ILE A 27 -4.52 -13.86 5.45
C ILE A 27 -4.84 -14.97 6.45
N THR A 28 -5.19 -14.59 7.67
CA THR A 28 -5.77 -15.49 8.65
C THR A 28 -7.22 -15.14 8.92
N HIS A 29 -7.95 -16.11 9.45
CA HIS A 29 -9.33 -15.92 9.89
C HIS A 29 -9.39 -16.10 11.40
N GLU A 30 -9.91 -15.09 12.09
CA GLU A 30 -10.28 -15.19 13.50
C GLU A 30 -11.81 -15.14 13.57
N GLY A 31 -12.43 -16.32 13.60
CA GLY A 31 -13.88 -16.47 13.48
C GLY A 31 -14.40 -15.89 12.15
N ARG A 32 -15.25 -14.86 12.24
CA ARG A 32 -15.81 -14.16 11.06
C ARG A 32 -14.94 -12.97 10.59
N LYS A 33 -13.87 -12.62 11.31
CA LYS A 33 -12.99 -11.52 10.96
C LYS A 33 -11.84 -12.02 10.07
N LYS A 34 -11.63 -11.36 8.93
CA LYS A 34 -10.45 -11.56 8.07
C LYS A 34 -9.33 -10.66 8.57
N ILE A 35 -8.20 -11.25 8.94
CA ILE A 35 -7.01 -10.54 9.41
C ILE A 35 -5.94 -10.67 8.34
N ILE A 36 -5.40 -9.55 7.89
CA ILE A 36 -4.26 -9.53 6.97
C ILE A 36 -3.00 -9.32 7.82
N ASN A 37 -2.15 -10.34 7.88
CA ASN A 37 -0.87 -10.26 8.56
C ASN A 37 0.20 -9.92 7.53
N LEU A 38 0.81 -8.74 7.68
CA LEU A 38 1.91 -8.29 6.85
C LEU A 38 3.24 -8.50 7.59
N ALA A 39 4.22 -9.13 6.94
CA ALA A 39 5.59 -9.29 7.44
C ALA A 39 6.37 -7.98 7.26
N VAL A 40 6.02 -6.99 8.08
CA VAL A 40 6.57 -5.63 8.05
C VAL A 40 7.27 -5.34 9.37
N ALA A 41 8.38 -4.60 9.32
CA ALA A 41 9.10 -4.20 10.54
C ALA A 41 8.20 -3.33 11.42
N MET A 42 8.30 -3.45 12.75
CA MET A 42 7.45 -2.69 13.70
C MET A 42 7.51 -1.18 13.45
N GLN A 43 8.69 -0.63 13.15
CA GLN A 43 8.86 0.79 12.82
C GLN A 43 8.09 1.22 11.56
N GLN A 44 7.85 0.30 10.62
CA GLN A 44 7.09 0.56 9.39
C GLN A 44 5.58 0.37 9.58
N ARG A 45 5.12 -0.25 10.70
CA ARG A 45 3.68 -0.44 10.97
C ARG A 45 2.98 0.89 11.20
N GLU A 46 3.52 1.76 12.05
CA GLU A 46 2.91 3.08 12.30
C GLU A 46 2.72 3.88 11.01
N TRP A 47 3.71 3.78 10.11
CA TRP A 47 3.62 4.41 8.80
C TRP A 47 2.56 3.76 7.90
N MET A 48 2.46 2.43 7.88
CA MET A 48 1.44 1.70 7.12
C MET A 48 0.02 1.97 7.65
N ASP A 49 -0.15 2.02 8.97
CA ASP A 49 -1.43 2.33 9.61
C ASP A 49 -1.84 3.78 9.33
N GLY A 50 -0.90 4.74 9.45
CA GLY A 50 -1.15 6.13 9.09
C GLY A 50 -1.46 6.34 7.60
N LEU A 51 -0.82 5.57 6.71
CA LEU A 51 -1.13 5.55 5.29
C LEU A 51 -2.55 5.01 5.04
N TRP A 52 -2.92 3.94 5.74
CA TRP A 52 -4.25 3.33 5.62
C TRP A 52 -5.36 4.23 6.16
N ASP A 53 -5.12 4.95 7.24
CA ASP A 53 -6.11 5.91 7.76
C ASP A 53 -6.31 7.10 6.82
N LYS A 54 -5.24 7.58 6.20
CA LYS A 54 -5.36 8.61 5.15
C LYS A 54 -6.07 8.10 3.89
N SER A 55 -5.88 6.83 3.51
CA SER A 55 -6.56 6.29 2.32
C SER A 55 -8.09 6.23 2.49
N LYS A 56 -8.60 6.05 3.71
CA LYS A 56 -10.05 6.10 4.00
C LYS A 56 -10.68 7.47 3.75
N THR A 57 -9.87 8.53 3.79
CA THR A 57 -10.32 9.91 3.51
C THR A 57 -10.24 10.28 2.03
N PHE A 58 -9.68 9.40 1.19
CA PHE A 58 -9.53 9.66 -0.23
C PHE A 58 -10.75 9.15 -1.00
N ASP A 59 -11.56 10.07 -1.50
CA ASP A 59 -12.58 9.74 -2.48
C ASP A 59 -11.91 9.45 -3.82
N LEU A 60 -12.11 8.23 -4.33
CA LEU A 60 -11.64 7.87 -5.66
C LEU A 60 -12.34 8.76 -6.69
N PRO A 61 -11.62 9.31 -7.68
CA PRO A 61 -12.25 10.01 -8.79
C PRO A 61 -13.19 9.02 -9.48
N ARG A 62 -14.45 9.41 -9.61
CA ARG A 62 -15.53 8.62 -10.20
C ARG A 62 -15.31 8.40 -11.70
#